data_AF-A0A2W1BVW0-F1
#
_entry.id   AF-A0A2W1BVW0-F1
#
_cell.length_a   1.000
_cell.length_b   1.000
_cell.length_c   1.000
_cell.angle_alpha   90.00
_cell.angle_beta   90.00
_cell.angle_gamma   90.00
#
_symmetry.space_group_name_H-M   'P 1'
#
loop_
_entity.id
_entity.type
_entity.pdbx_description
1 polymer ?
#
loop_
_entity_poly.entity_id
_entity_poly.type
_entity_poly.pdbx_seq_one_letter_code
_entity_poly.pdbx_strand_id
1 'polypeptide(L)'
;MRDADQTRKMAARPTVLLSALIFCLYGCHAARGECSNVTLLSTQVDTLLAEYDRDAAPAQRVLVTLALDVRHAAVDEPRAVMRLLADLKMSWQEPRVKWNASEWGCGTALTAVERLWRPDIELLNAAATNLGDAGLRARLDAVGAVYWISRLDVTVPLDLALHDWPSDVQSCTFKFGSRIYNDDELVLDISEFKHAVVFEAGAWEIQSLADLLKNGNSRRGRNGPWTPLLHIFV
;
A
#
# COMPACT_ATOMS: atom_id res chain seq x y z
N MET A 1 19.85 7.43 76.26
CA MET A 1 20.56 8.38 75.37
C MET A 1 21.18 7.54 74.26
N ARG A 2 20.62 7.34 73.07
CA ARG A 2 19.61 8.01 72.21
C ARG A 2 18.77 6.89 71.59
N ASP A 3 17.45 6.95 71.72
CA ASP A 3 16.47 7.47 70.75
C ASP A 3 16.33 6.68 69.44
N ALA A 4 15.05 6.47 69.14
CA ALA A 4 14.44 5.68 68.08
C ALA A 4 14.26 6.51 66.78
N ASP A 5 13.55 5.88 65.83
CA ASP A 5 13.03 6.41 64.56
C ASP A 5 14.02 6.21 63.37
N GLN A 6 13.66 5.67 62.19
CA GLN A 6 12.36 5.70 61.53
C GLN A 6 12.24 4.61 60.45
N THR A 7 11.05 4.03 60.41
CA THR A 7 10.44 3.08 59.47
C THR A 7 10.33 3.54 58.01
N ARG A 8 10.42 2.60 57.05
CA ARG A 8 9.39 2.35 56.00
C ARG A 8 9.80 1.22 55.05
N LYS A 9 9.37 -0.01 55.33
CA LYS A 9 9.16 -1.02 54.29
C LYS A 9 7.69 -0.90 53.85
N MET A 10 7.46 -0.41 52.64
CA MET A 10 6.15 -0.41 52.01
C MET A 10 5.75 -1.87 51.73
N ALA A 11 4.98 -2.47 52.64
CA ALA A 11 4.26 -3.71 52.35
C ALA A 11 2.99 -3.34 51.57
N ALA A 12 2.98 -3.63 50.27
CA ALA A 12 1.79 -3.49 49.44
C ALA A 12 0.66 -4.37 50.02
N ARG A 13 -0.51 -3.78 50.22
CA ARG A 13 -1.68 -4.46 50.81
C ARG A 13 -2.25 -5.49 49.83
N PRO A 14 -2.52 -6.74 50.25
CA PRO A 14 -2.99 -7.83 49.38
C PRO A 14 -4.36 -7.56 48.71
N THR A 15 -5.15 -6.61 49.23
CA THR A 15 -6.45 -6.23 48.68
C THR A 15 -6.38 -5.41 47.39
N VAL A 16 -5.30 -4.65 47.16
CA VAL A 16 -5.14 -3.88 45.91
C VAL A 16 -4.79 -4.79 44.73
N LEU A 17 -4.01 -5.86 44.99
CA LEU A 17 -3.64 -6.88 44.00
C LEU A 17 -4.85 -7.68 43.52
N LEU A 18 -5.80 -8.01 44.41
CA LEU A 18 -7.02 -8.73 44.03
C LEU A 18 -7.93 -7.89 43.10
N SER A 19 -8.05 -6.58 43.35
CA SER A 19 -8.85 -5.70 42.48
C SER A 19 -8.22 -5.48 41.10
N ALA A 20 -6.89 -5.44 41.01
CA ALA A 20 -6.17 -5.35 39.74
C ALA A 20 -6.28 -6.65 38.92
N LEU A 21 -6.29 -7.81 39.57
CA LEU A 21 -6.51 -9.11 38.92
C LEU A 21 -7.92 -9.24 38.33
N ILE A 22 -8.94 -8.71 39.01
CA ILE A 22 -10.31 -8.72 38.48
C ILE A 22 -10.47 -7.74 37.31
N PHE A 23 -9.83 -6.56 37.34
CA PHE A 23 -9.85 -5.63 36.22
C PHE A 23 -9.09 -6.15 34.98
N CYS A 24 -8.06 -6.99 35.18
CA CYS A 24 -7.40 -7.70 34.08
C CYS A 24 -8.23 -8.87 33.52
N LEU A 25 -9.09 -9.50 34.33
CA LEU A 25 -10.00 -10.56 33.87
C LEU A 25 -11.23 -10.01 33.11
N TYR A 26 -11.62 -8.76 33.37
CA TYR A 26 -12.54 -7.98 32.53
C TYR A 26 -11.81 -7.13 31.48
N GLY A 27 -10.50 -7.34 31.34
CA GLY A 27 -9.65 -6.68 30.35
C GLY A 27 -10.08 -7.08 28.96
N CYS A 28 -10.84 -6.19 28.32
CA CYS A 28 -11.04 -6.06 26.88
C CYS A 28 -10.73 -7.33 26.09
N HIS A 29 -11.70 -8.25 26.02
CA HIS A 29 -11.83 -9.10 24.85
C HIS A 29 -12.14 -8.18 23.66
N ALA A 30 -11.12 -7.51 23.13
CA ALA A 30 -11.10 -7.22 21.72
C ALA A 30 -11.09 -8.60 21.06
N ALA A 31 -12.27 -9.11 20.75
CA ALA A 31 -12.46 -10.33 20.00
C ALA A 31 -11.80 -10.11 18.64
N ARG A 32 -10.51 -10.44 18.54
CA ARG A 32 -9.94 -10.90 17.29
C ARG A 32 -10.68 -12.18 16.99
N GLY A 33 -11.79 -12.08 16.25
CA GLY A 33 -12.54 -13.23 15.79
C GLY A 33 -11.58 -14.18 15.09
N GLU A 34 -11.43 -15.39 15.62
CA GLU A 34 -10.66 -16.43 14.96
C GLU A 34 -11.45 -16.88 13.73
N CYS A 35 -10.89 -16.62 12.55
CA CYS A 35 -11.40 -17.10 11.26
C CYS A 35 -11.27 -18.62 11.13
N SER A 36 -12.04 -19.35 11.91
CA SER A 36 -11.97 -20.81 12.03
C SER A 36 -12.78 -21.53 10.94
N ASN A 37 -13.85 -20.92 10.43
CA ASN A 37 -14.71 -21.54 9.41
C ASN A 37 -14.56 -20.85 8.03
N VAL A 38 -13.54 -21.26 7.29
CA VAL A 38 -13.16 -20.67 5.99
C VAL A 38 -14.20 -20.94 4.90
N THR A 39 -14.86 -22.12 4.93
CA THR A 39 -15.89 -22.46 3.94
C THR A 39 -17.12 -21.57 4.08
N LEU A 40 -17.56 -21.32 5.32
CA LEU A 40 -18.66 -20.39 5.60
C LEU A 40 -18.30 -18.96 5.18
N LEU A 41 -17.08 -18.51 5.46
CA LEU A 41 -16.63 -17.19 5.02
C LEU A 41 -16.67 -17.07 3.49
N SER A 42 -16.24 -18.11 2.76
CA SER A 42 -16.29 -18.10 1.30
C SER A 42 -17.71 -17.93 0.78
N THR A 43 -18.69 -18.67 1.31
CA THR A 43 -20.08 -18.57 0.87
C THR A 43 -20.72 -17.23 1.24
N GLN A 44 -20.35 -16.66 2.40
CA GLN A 44 -20.78 -15.33 2.81
C GLN A 44 -20.25 -14.24 1.86
N VAL A 45 -18.97 -14.31 1.48
CA VAL A 45 -18.37 -13.41 0.48
C VAL A 45 -19.04 -13.61 -0.88
N ASP A 46 -19.34 -14.85 -1.26
CA ASP A 46 -20.03 -15.13 -2.52
C ASP A 46 -21.42 -14.53 -2.58
N THR A 47 -22.15 -14.60 -1.47
CA THR A 47 -23.48 -14.01 -1.33
C THR A 47 -23.40 -12.48 -1.36
N LEU A 48 -22.45 -11.89 -0.63
CA LEU A 48 -22.24 -10.44 -0.62
C LEU A 48 -21.91 -9.89 -2.02
N LEU A 49 -21.10 -10.62 -2.78
CA LEU A 49 -20.69 -10.21 -4.12
C LEU A 49 -21.70 -10.60 -5.21
N ALA A 50 -22.79 -11.31 -4.89
CA ALA A 50 -23.81 -11.68 -5.88
C ALA A 50 -24.65 -10.48 -6.35
N GLU A 51 -24.89 -9.51 -5.45
CA GLU A 51 -25.62 -8.27 -5.75
C GLU A 51 -24.68 -7.10 -6.10
N TYR A 52 -23.37 -7.31 -6.00
CA TYR A 52 -22.36 -6.29 -6.24
C TYR A 52 -22.11 -6.11 -7.74
N ASP A 53 -22.44 -4.92 -8.25
CA ASP A 53 -22.04 -4.50 -9.60
C ASP A 53 -20.62 -3.93 -9.57
N ARG A 54 -19.67 -4.72 -10.11
CA ARG A 54 -18.25 -4.34 -10.22
C ARG A 54 -17.98 -3.28 -11.28
N ASP A 55 -18.85 -3.15 -12.29
CA ASP A 55 -18.65 -2.25 -13.43
C ASP A 55 -19.25 -0.87 -13.15
N ALA A 56 -20.14 -0.78 -12.14
CA ALA A 56 -20.62 0.49 -11.62
C ALA A 56 -19.52 1.30 -10.94
N ALA A 57 -19.31 2.52 -11.46
CA ALA A 57 -18.38 3.49 -10.89
C ALA A 57 -18.74 3.83 -9.42
N PRO A 58 -17.74 4.17 -8.58
CA PRO A 58 -17.98 4.59 -7.21
C PRO A 58 -18.81 5.88 -7.17
N ALA A 59 -19.80 5.93 -6.29
CA ALA A 59 -20.67 7.11 -6.14
C ALA A 59 -19.96 8.33 -5.53
N GLN A 60 -18.77 8.14 -4.94
CA GLN A 60 -17.99 9.17 -4.28
C GLN A 60 -16.55 9.11 -4.77
N ARG A 61 -15.86 10.24 -4.66
CA ARG A 61 -14.43 10.36 -4.97
C ARG A 61 -13.62 9.31 -4.21
N VAL A 62 -12.84 8.51 -4.93
CA VAL A 62 -12.04 7.41 -4.34
C VAL A 62 -10.61 7.85 -4.10
N LEU A 63 -10.13 7.67 -2.88
CA LEU A 63 -8.71 7.74 -2.57
C LEU A 63 -8.09 6.35 -2.76
N VAL A 64 -7.12 6.25 -3.65
CA VAL A 64 -6.30 5.05 -3.85
C VAL A 64 -4.91 5.33 -3.28
N THR A 65 -4.57 4.59 -2.24
CA THR A 65 -3.23 4.62 -1.66
C THR A 65 -2.33 3.65 -2.41
N LEU A 66 -1.19 4.17 -2.90
CA LEU A 66 -0.17 3.41 -3.60
C LEU A 66 1.04 3.22 -2.70
N ALA A 67 1.61 2.02 -2.70
CA ALA A 67 2.94 1.76 -2.18
C ALA A 67 3.72 0.90 -3.17
N LEU A 68 5.01 1.17 -3.31
CA LEU A 68 5.86 0.48 -4.28
C LEU A 68 7.00 -0.25 -3.57
N ASP A 69 7.09 -1.56 -3.83
CA ASP A 69 8.22 -2.37 -3.43
C ASP A 69 9.12 -2.62 -4.65
N VAL A 70 10.23 -1.87 -4.77
CA VAL A 70 11.17 -2.05 -5.88
C VAL A 70 11.97 -3.33 -5.68
N ARG A 71 11.98 -4.20 -6.71
CA ARG A 71 12.70 -5.48 -6.73
C ARG A 71 13.98 -5.40 -7.55
N HIS A 72 13.93 -4.71 -8.68
CA HIS A 72 15.08 -4.53 -9.57
C HIS A 72 14.86 -3.31 -10.45
N ALA A 73 15.92 -2.56 -10.71
CA ALA A 73 15.96 -1.50 -11.70
C ALA A 73 17.23 -1.66 -12.54
N ALA A 74 17.13 -1.39 -13.83
CA ALA A 74 18.25 -1.45 -14.74
C ALA A 74 18.15 -0.35 -15.79
N VAL A 75 19.28 0.32 -16.04
CA VAL A 75 19.42 1.28 -17.13
C VAL A 75 19.94 0.56 -18.37
N ASP A 76 19.30 0.81 -19.51
CA ASP A 76 19.80 0.43 -20.82
C ASP A 76 20.29 1.70 -21.52
N GLU A 77 21.60 1.94 -21.41
CA GLU A 77 22.24 3.15 -21.94
C GLU A 77 22.06 3.29 -23.46
N PRO A 78 22.31 2.25 -24.30
CA PRO A 78 22.15 2.39 -25.75
C PRO A 78 20.73 2.77 -26.18
N ARG A 79 19.71 2.31 -25.44
CA ARG A 79 18.31 2.63 -25.72
C ARG A 79 17.80 3.85 -24.94
N ALA A 80 18.60 4.41 -24.03
CA ALA A 80 18.20 5.49 -23.12
C ALA A 80 16.86 5.20 -22.42
N VAL A 81 16.75 4.02 -21.81
CA VAL A 81 15.56 3.61 -21.05
C VAL A 81 15.93 3.04 -19.70
N MET A 82 15.00 3.13 -18.75
CA MET A 82 15.10 2.42 -17.48
C MET A 82 13.99 1.38 -17.37
N ARG A 83 14.37 0.14 -17.07
CA ARG A 83 13.45 -0.95 -16.74
C ARG A 83 13.31 -1.06 -15.22
N LEU A 84 12.08 -1.18 -14.75
CA LEU A 84 11.73 -1.33 -13.34
C LEU A 84 10.87 -2.58 -13.15
N LEU A 85 11.33 -3.44 -12.24
CA LEU A 85 10.57 -4.55 -11.68
C LEU A 85 10.17 -4.20 -10.25
N ALA A 86 8.88 -4.17 -9.96
CA ALA A 86 8.37 -3.79 -8.65
C ALA A 86 7.02 -4.47 -8.34
N ASP A 87 6.67 -4.55 -7.05
CA ASP A 87 5.30 -4.87 -6.63
C ASP A 87 4.57 -3.56 -6.29
N LEU A 88 3.50 -3.26 -7.04
CA LEU A 88 2.60 -2.14 -6.78
C LEU A 88 1.48 -2.59 -5.85
N LYS A 89 1.53 -2.12 -4.61
CA LYS A 89 0.49 -2.32 -3.61
C LYS A 89 -0.50 -1.18 -3.71
N MET A 90 -1.78 -1.53 -3.76
CA MET A 90 -2.89 -0.58 -3.82
C MET A 90 -3.88 -0.86 -2.71
N SER A 91 -4.41 0.20 -2.14
CA SER A 91 -5.53 0.14 -1.22
C SER A 91 -6.54 1.21 -1.51
N TRP A 92 -7.82 0.85 -1.47
CA TRP A 92 -8.93 1.78 -1.62
C TRP A 92 -10.10 1.33 -0.77
N GLN A 93 -11.05 2.23 -0.57
CA GLN A 93 -12.28 1.96 0.15
C GLN A 93 -13.38 1.58 -0.84
N GLU A 94 -14.05 0.45 -0.61
CA GLU A 94 -15.24 0.00 -1.34
C GLU A 94 -16.42 -0.10 -0.35
N PRO A 95 -17.23 0.97 -0.21
CA PRO A 95 -18.34 1.01 0.74
C PRO A 95 -19.43 -0.04 0.50
N ARG A 96 -19.56 -0.55 -0.72
CA ARG A 96 -20.57 -1.55 -1.10
C ARG A 96 -20.21 -2.96 -0.61
N VAL A 97 -18.94 -3.21 -0.28
CA VAL A 97 -18.43 -4.52 0.16
C VAL A 97 -18.04 -4.41 1.64
N LYS A 98 -19.03 -4.49 2.52
CA LYS A 98 -18.86 -4.39 3.99
C LYS A 98 -19.66 -5.47 4.69
N TRP A 99 -19.17 -5.92 5.84
CA TRP A 99 -19.90 -6.87 6.69
C TRP A 99 -19.57 -6.65 8.16
N ASN A 100 -20.37 -7.25 9.04
CA ASN A 100 -20.11 -7.22 10.46
C ASN A 100 -19.14 -8.35 10.85
N ALA A 101 -17.91 -7.99 11.24
CA ALA A 101 -16.87 -8.95 11.62
C ALA A 101 -17.28 -9.84 12.82
N SER A 102 -18.13 -9.34 13.73
CA SER A 102 -18.62 -10.11 14.87
C SER A 102 -19.67 -11.15 14.48
N GLU A 103 -20.49 -10.86 13.45
CA GLU A 103 -21.49 -11.81 12.93
C GLU A 103 -20.84 -12.92 12.11
N TRP A 104 -19.84 -12.56 11.28
CA TRP A 104 -19.17 -13.52 10.41
C TRP A 104 -17.99 -14.22 11.12
N GLY A 105 -17.61 -13.76 12.31
CA GLY A 105 -16.44 -14.24 13.05
C GLY A 105 -15.09 -13.90 12.40
N CYS A 106 -15.11 -13.11 11.32
CA CYS A 106 -13.97 -12.79 10.49
C CYS A 106 -13.93 -11.32 10.11
N GLY A 107 -12.79 -10.66 10.37
CA GLY A 107 -12.55 -9.28 9.96
C GLY A 107 -11.98 -9.14 8.55
N THR A 108 -11.48 -10.21 7.94
CA THR A 108 -10.87 -10.15 6.60
C THR A 108 -11.22 -11.37 5.76
N ALA A 109 -11.29 -11.19 4.44
CA ALA A 109 -11.50 -12.27 3.48
C ALA A 109 -10.58 -12.13 2.24
N LEU A 110 -10.47 -13.19 1.45
CA LEU A 110 -9.76 -13.19 0.16
C LEU A 110 -10.74 -13.51 -0.96
N THR A 111 -10.77 -12.69 -1.99
CA THR A 111 -11.59 -12.93 -3.20
C THR A 111 -10.77 -12.71 -4.46
N ALA A 112 -11.28 -13.18 -5.59
CA ALA A 112 -10.69 -12.89 -6.89
C ALA A 112 -10.87 -11.40 -7.20
N VAL A 113 -9.80 -10.71 -7.60
CA VAL A 113 -9.84 -9.26 -7.84
C VAL A 113 -10.80 -8.90 -8.98
N GLU A 114 -10.98 -9.79 -9.96
CA GLU A 114 -11.93 -9.60 -11.07
C GLU A 114 -13.39 -9.50 -10.62
N ARG A 115 -13.73 -9.91 -9.40
CA ARG A 115 -15.09 -9.78 -8.84
C ARG A 115 -15.35 -8.43 -8.20
N LEU A 116 -14.31 -7.60 -8.09
CA LEU A 116 -14.37 -6.28 -7.47
C LEU A 116 -14.23 -5.20 -8.53
N TRP A 117 -14.85 -4.04 -8.30
CA TRP A 117 -14.44 -2.82 -8.97
C TRP A 117 -12.99 -2.54 -8.61
N ARG A 118 -12.19 -2.17 -9.61
CA ARG A 118 -10.77 -1.91 -9.46
C ARG A 118 -10.40 -0.62 -10.19
N PRO A 119 -9.65 0.29 -9.57
CA PRO A 119 -9.17 1.48 -10.26
C PRO A 119 -8.20 1.10 -11.39
N ASP A 120 -8.27 1.82 -12.51
CA ASP A 120 -7.47 1.67 -13.72
C ASP A 120 -6.12 2.39 -13.61
N ILE A 121 -5.35 2.06 -12.57
CA ILE A 121 -4.07 2.73 -12.32
C ILE A 121 -3.01 2.15 -13.25
N GLU A 122 -2.48 3.01 -14.11
CA GLU A 122 -1.47 2.69 -15.12
C GLU A 122 -0.25 3.61 -14.99
N LEU A 123 0.86 3.18 -15.60
CA LEU A 123 2.05 4.01 -15.78
C LEU A 123 1.95 4.77 -17.11
N LEU A 124 1.64 6.06 -17.06
CA LEU A 124 1.28 6.87 -18.22
C LEU A 124 2.45 7.17 -19.17
N ASN A 125 3.68 7.11 -18.67
CA ASN A 125 4.89 7.39 -19.45
C ASN A 125 5.72 6.13 -19.77
N ALA A 126 5.09 4.95 -19.69
CA ALA A 126 5.74 3.71 -20.09
C ALA A 126 6.02 3.69 -21.60
N ALA A 127 7.26 3.38 -21.98
CA ALA A 127 7.63 3.04 -23.35
C ALA A 127 7.25 1.59 -23.69
N ALA A 128 7.29 0.71 -22.69
CA ALA A 128 6.80 -0.66 -22.79
C ALA A 128 6.30 -1.14 -21.43
N THR A 129 5.22 -1.92 -21.43
CA THR A 129 4.65 -2.53 -20.23
C THR A 129 4.46 -4.02 -20.50
N ASN A 130 5.12 -4.86 -19.71
CA ASN A 130 4.79 -6.27 -19.63
C ASN A 130 3.89 -6.44 -18.40
N LEU A 131 2.59 -6.61 -18.64
CA LEU A 131 1.66 -6.99 -17.59
C LEU A 131 1.92 -8.47 -17.25
N GLY A 132 2.91 -8.74 -16.40
CA GLY A 132 3.04 -10.05 -15.75
C GLY A 132 1.80 -10.33 -14.90
N ASP A 133 1.54 -11.62 -14.60
CA ASP A 133 0.36 -12.09 -13.86
C ASP A 133 -0.07 -11.11 -12.75
N ALA A 134 -1.08 -10.30 -13.06
CA ALA A 134 -1.65 -9.38 -12.11
C ALA A 134 -2.19 -10.22 -10.95
N GLY A 135 -1.95 -9.79 -9.69
CA GLY A 135 -2.33 -10.59 -8.54
C GLY A 135 -3.79 -11.03 -8.65
N LEU A 136 -4.05 -12.33 -8.71
CA LEU A 136 -5.42 -12.81 -8.97
C LEU A 136 -6.37 -12.58 -7.78
N ARG A 137 -5.80 -12.36 -6.58
CA ARG A 137 -6.57 -12.22 -5.35
C ARG A 137 -6.39 -10.85 -4.73
N ALA A 138 -7.48 -10.32 -4.19
CA ALA A 138 -7.51 -9.15 -3.32
C ALA A 138 -7.90 -9.57 -1.90
N ARG A 139 -7.39 -8.81 -0.93
CA ARG A 139 -7.81 -8.93 0.47
C ARG A 139 -8.87 -7.88 0.77
N LEU A 140 -9.99 -8.33 1.31
CA LEU A 140 -11.07 -7.49 1.81
C LEU A 140 -10.97 -7.38 3.32
N ASP A 141 -11.24 -6.20 3.85
CA ASP A 141 -11.51 -5.96 5.26
C ASP A 141 -13.02 -5.76 5.48
N ALA A 142 -13.53 -6.16 6.64
CA ALA A 142 -14.94 -6.04 7.01
C ALA A 142 -15.44 -4.58 6.97
N VAL A 143 -14.54 -3.63 7.21
CA VAL A 143 -14.83 -2.19 7.08
C VAL A 143 -14.84 -1.71 5.64
N GLY A 144 -14.66 -2.58 4.65
CA GLY A 144 -14.70 -2.30 3.21
C GLY A 144 -13.41 -1.77 2.62
N ALA A 145 -12.29 -1.88 3.33
CA ALA A 145 -10.98 -1.62 2.73
C ALA A 145 -10.60 -2.80 1.82
N VAL A 146 -10.10 -2.49 0.63
CA VAL A 146 -9.57 -3.46 -0.31
C VAL A 146 -8.06 -3.28 -0.40
N TYR A 147 -7.33 -4.39 -0.43
CA TYR A 147 -5.90 -4.42 -0.64
C TYR A 147 -5.58 -5.34 -1.82
N TRP A 148 -4.84 -4.81 -2.78
CA TRP A 148 -4.46 -5.53 -3.98
C TRP A 148 -2.98 -5.29 -4.31
N ILE A 149 -2.30 -6.30 -4.83
CA ILE A 149 -0.90 -6.22 -5.21
C ILE A 149 -0.79 -6.67 -6.65
N SER A 150 -0.22 -5.81 -7.50
CA SER A 150 0.09 -6.11 -8.89
C SER A 150 1.60 -6.11 -9.09
N ARG A 151 2.10 -6.99 -9.96
CA ARG A 151 3.49 -6.97 -10.38
C ARG A 151 3.66 -6.01 -11.55
N LEU A 152 4.64 -5.12 -11.46
CA LEU A 152 5.04 -4.22 -12.53
C LEU A 152 6.34 -4.71 -13.16
N ASP A 153 6.32 -4.85 -14.49
CA ASP A 153 7.51 -4.91 -15.36
C ASP A 153 7.34 -3.84 -16.43
N VAL A 154 7.95 -2.70 -16.18
CA VAL A 154 7.74 -1.47 -16.95
C VAL A 154 9.06 -0.89 -17.42
N THR A 155 9.06 -0.31 -18.61
CA THR A 155 10.19 0.42 -19.17
C THR A 155 9.76 1.85 -19.44
N VAL A 156 10.55 2.82 -19.01
CA VAL A 156 10.30 4.25 -19.21
C VAL A 156 11.48 4.91 -19.92
N PRO A 157 11.25 5.94 -20.75
CA PRO A 157 12.33 6.75 -21.31
C PRO A 157 13.18 7.41 -20.23
N LEU A 158 14.48 7.46 -20.44
CA LEU A 158 15.45 8.14 -19.59
C LEU A 158 16.12 9.27 -20.39
N ASP A 159 16.24 10.45 -19.80
CA ASP A 159 17.09 11.52 -20.34
C ASP A 159 18.53 11.27 -19.89
N LEU A 160 19.22 10.40 -20.63
CA LEU A 160 20.56 9.92 -20.27
C LEU A 160 21.61 11.04 -20.48
N ALA A 161 22.28 11.45 -19.40
CA ALA A 161 23.34 12.44 -19.43
C ALA A 161 24.65 11.86 -18.86
N LEU A 162 25.69 11.76 -19.69
CA LEU A 162 26.99 11.18 -19.33
C LEU A 162 28.08 12.25 -19.20
N HIS A 163 27.84 13.25 -18.36
CA HIS A 163 28.74 14.41 -18.22
C HIS A 163 29.91 14.16 -17.26
N ASP A 164 29.68 13.36 -16.22
CA ASP A 164 30.58 13.08 -15.10
C ASP A 164 31.07 11.62 -15.11
N TRP A 165 31.07 11.00 -16.28
CA TRP A 165 31.47 9.60 -16.46
C TRP A 165 32.84 9.30 -15.82
N PRO A 166 32.98 8.22 -15.03
CA PRO A 166 32.02 7.13 -14.80
C PRO A 166 31.10 7.30 -13.58
N SER A 167 31.04 8.49 -12.96
CA SER A 167 30.30 8.76 -11.70
C SER A 167 29.02 9.57 -11.93
N ASP A 168 28.39 9.36 -13.08
CA ASP A 168 27.13 10.01 -13.44
C ASP A 168 25.99 9.61 -12.48
N VAL A 169 24.98 10.47 -12.37
CA VAL A 169 23.72 10.17 -11.68
C VAL A 169 22.57 10.39 -12.65
N GLN A 170 21.75 9.36 -12.84
CA GLN A 170 20.60 9.40 -13.72
C GLN A 170 19.31 9.59 -12.92
N SER A 171 18.40 10.42 -13.44
CA SER A 171 17.08 10.62 -12.84
C SER A 171 15.99 10.10 -13.76
N CYS A 172 15.14 9.24 -13.24
CA CYS A 172 14.02 8.68 -13.98
C CYS A 172 12.70 8.90 -13.26
N THR A 173 11.66 9.27 -14.01
CA THR A 173 10.32 9.54 -13.48
C THR A 173 9.33 8.47 -13.90
N PHE A 174 8.52 7.98 -12.97
CA PHE A 174 7.37 7.10 -13.20
C PHE A 174 6.09 7.86 -12.88
N LYS A 175 5.21 8.03 -13.87
CA LYS A 175 3.95 8.78 -13.76
C LYS A 175 2.78 7.83 -13.62
N PHE A 176 2.29 7.63 -12.39
CA PHE A 176 1.09 6.82 -12.17
C PHE A 176 -0.16 7.68 -12.35
N GLY A 177 -1.21 7.10 -12.93
CA GLY A 177 -2.48 7.81 -13.13
C GLY A 177 -3.60 6.88 -13.54
N SER A 178 -4.83 7.37 -13.42
CA SER A 178 -6.00 6.76 -14.04
C SER A 178 -6.13 7.24 -15.49
N ARG A 179 -6.69 6.40 -16.36
CA ARG A 179 -6.93 6.73 -17.76
C ARG A 179 -8.35 7.20 -18.02
N ILE A 180 -9.30 6.71 -17.22
CA ILE A 180 -10.73 6.96 -17.34
C ILE A 180 -11.20 8.03 -16.35
N TYR A 181 -10.71 7.98 -15.11
CA TYR A 181 -11.15 8.90 -14.05
C TYR A 181 -10.29 10.15 -13.99
N ASN A 182 -10.94 11.27 -13.69
CA ASN A 182 -10.26 12.54 -13.43
C ASN A 182 -9.98 12.75 -11.93
N ASP A 183 -9.31 13.86 -11.60
CA ASP A 183 -8.90 14.17 -10.23
C ASP A 183 -10.09 14.36 -9.26
N ASP A 184 -11.29 14.73 -9.75
CA ASP A 184 -12.49 14.91 -8.93
C ASP A 184 -13.14 13.57 -8.58
N GLU A 185 -12.87 12.51 -9.34
CA GLU A 185 -13.41 11.17 -9.17
C GLU A 185 -12.43 10.23 -8.47
N LEU A 186 -11.13 10.37 -8.73
CA LEU A 186 -10.10 9.49 -8.22
C LEU A 186 -8.84 10.26 -7.84
N VAL A 187 -8.32 10.00 -6.64
CA VAL A 187 -7.09 10.60 -6.11
C VAL A 187 -6.09 9.52 -5.81
N LEU A 188 -4.85 9.77 -6.16
CA LEU A 188 -3.74 8.89 -5.83
C LEU A 188 -2.89 9.53 -4.71
N ASP A 189 -2.63 8.76 -3.65
CA ASP A 189 -1.68 9.11 -2.59
C ASP A 189 -0.59 8.04 -2.53
N ILE A 190 0.67 8.42 -2.80
CA ILE A 190 1.79 7.48 -2.66
C ILE A 190 2.28 7.52 -1.22
N SER A 191 1.95 6.52 -0.42
CA SER A 191 2.21 6.53 1.02
C SER A 191 3.58 6.02 1.41
N GLU A 192 4.13 5.04 0.68
CA GLU A 192 5.34 4.33 1.09
C GLU A 192 6.14 3.77 -0.10
N PHE A 193 7.47 3.90 -0.05
CA PHE A 193 8.39 3.21 -0.94
C PHE A 193 9.28 2.29 -0.12
N LYS A 194 9.28 0.99 -0.42
CA LYS A 194 10.23 0.03 0.16
C LYS A 194 11.17 -0.45 -0.91
N HIS A 195 12.46 -0.41 -0.61
CA HIS A 195 13.47 -1.07 -1.41
C HIS A 195 13.69 -2.45 -0.82
N ALA A 196 13.24 -3.50 -1.53
CA ALA A 196 13.42 -4.86 -1.08
C ALA A 196 14.47 -5.54 -1.96
N VAL A 197 15.74 -5.34 -1.58
CA VAL A 197 16.93 -6.04 -2.09
C VAL A 197 17.04 -5.97 -3.62
N VAL A 198 17.73 -4.94 -4.11
CA VAL A 198 18.15 -4.84 -5.51
C VAL A 198 19.20 -5.95 -5.74
N PHE A 199 18.92 -6.89 -6.64
CA PHE A 199 19.98 -7.76 -7.16
C PHE A 199 20.89 -6.90 -8.05
N GLU A 200 22.08 -6.58 -7.54
CA GLU A 200 23.14 -5.77 -8.14
C GLU A 200 23.85 -6.49 -9.30
N ALA A 201 23.09 -6.98 -10.28
CA ALA A 201 23.68 -7.41 -11.54
C ALA A 201 23.60 -6.24 -12.54
N GLY A 202 24.43 -5.21 -12.37
CA GLY A 202 24.44 -4.04 -13.24
C GLY A 202 25.50 -3.00 -12.85
N ALA A 203 25.80 -2.06 -13.75
CA ALA A 203 26.75 -0.96 -13.53
C ALA A 203 26.15 0.22 -12.72
N TRP A 204 24.87 0.14 -12.37
CA TRP A 204 24.07 1.23 -11.81
C TRP A 204 23.40 0.78 -10.51
N GLU A 205 23.39 1.64 -9.48
CA GLU A 205 22.81 1.35 -8.16
C GLU A 205 21.71 2.36 -7.79
N ILE A 206 20.60 1.91 -7.20
CA ILE A 206 19.54 2.85 -6.79
C ILE A 206 20.05 3.66 -5.60
N GLN A 207 20.21 4.97 -5.78
CA GLN A 207 20.60 5.90 -4.73
C GLN A 207 19.40 6.33 -3.88
N SER A 208 18.29 6.73 -4.51
CA SER A 208 17.10 7.19 -3.76
C SER A 208 15.80 7.13 -4.54
N LEU A 209 14.69 7.09 -3.79
CA LEU A 209 13.32 7.25 -4.29
C LEU A 209 12.67 8.47 -3.66
N ALA A 210 12.03 9.30 -4.48
CA ALA A 210 11.31 10.47 -4.02
C ALA A 210 9.89 10.55 -4.64
N ASP A 211 8.92 10.94 -3.83
CA ASP A 211 7.62 11.43 -4.29
C ASP A 211 7.69 12.94 -4.52
N LEU A 212 7.49 13.39 -5.75
CA LEU A 212 7.52 14.82 -6.06
C LEU A 212 6.29 15.60 -5.62
N LEU A 213 5.18 14.95 -5.28
CA LEU A 213 4.00 15.65 -4.78
C LEU A 213 4.17 16.07 -3.32
N LYS A 214 4.99 15.33 -2.54
CA LYS A 214 5.26 15.63 -1.12
C LYS A 214 6.40 16.63 -0.92
N ASN A 215 7.36 16.68 -1.84
CA ASN A 215 8.44 17.67 -1.84
C ASN A 215 7.97 18.95 -2.56
N GLY A 216 7.37 19.88 -1.81
CA GLY A 216 6.70 21.12 -2.27
C GLY A 216 7.48 22.14 -3.13
N ASN A 217 8.49 21.70 -3.91
CA ASN A 217 9.27 22.48 -4.87
C ASN A 217 9.01 22.11 -6.34
N SER A 218 8.04 21.23 -6.64
CA SER A 218 7.66 20.95 -8.03
C SER A 218 7.03 22.20 -8.66
N ARG A 219 7.78 22.85 -9.57
CA ARG A 219 7.28 23.97 -10.38
C ARG A 219 6.02 23.51 -11.11
N ARG A 220 4.91 24.20 -10.84
CA ARG A 220 3.63 24.09 -11.57
C ARG A 220 3.88 24.15 -13.08
N GLY A 221 4.01 23.00 -13.72
CA GLY A 221 3.96 22.87 -15.16
C GLY A 221 2.52 23.11 -15.61
N ARG A 222 2.32 24.11 -16.48
CA ARG A 222 1.06 24.26 -17.22
C ARG A 222 0.92 23.02 -18.10
N ASN A 223 -0.11 22.21 -17.83
CA ASN A 223 -0.72 21.15 -18.67
C ASN A 223 -0.65 19.75 -18.02
N GLY A 224 -1.72 19.38 -17.30
CA GLY A 224 -2.06 18.00 -16.94
C GLY A 224 -2.62 17.85 -15.52
N PRO A 225 -3.62 16.97 -15.29
CA PRO A 225 -4.16 16.66 -13.97
C PRO A 225 -3.09 16.00 -13.07
N TRP A 226 -3.28 16.07 -11.77
CA TRP A 226 -2.27 15.79 -10.75
C TRP A 226 -1.88 14.30 -10.70
N THR A 227 -0.90 13.88 -11.50
CA THR A 227 -0.37 12.51 -11.45
C THR A 227 0.70 12.38 -10.37
N PRO A 228 0.62 11.40 -9.46
CA PRO A 228 1.75 11.03 -8.61
C PRO A 228 2.99 10.66 -9.43
N LEU A 229 4.12 11.21 -9.03
CA LEU A 229 5.41 11.04 -9.69
C LEU A 229 6.38 10.34 -8.73
N LEU A 230 6.87 9.18 -9.13
CA LEU A 230 8.00 8.55 -8.47
C LEU A 230 9.28 8.88 -9.22
N HIS A 231 10.25 9.45 -8.52
CA HIS A 231 11.58 9.74 -9.05
C HIS A 231 12.58 8.75 -8.48
N ILE A 232 13.32 8.08 -9.36
CA ILE A 232 14.39 7.17 -9.03
C ILE A 232 15.71 7.81 -9.45
N PHE A 233 16.65 7.89 -8.52
CA PHE A 233 18.03 8.25 -8.78
C PHE A 233 18.86 6.98 -8.80
N VAL A 234 19.58 6.77 -9.89
CA VAL A 234 20.46 5.61 -10.10
C VAL A 234 21.85 6.11 -10.50
#